data_AF-A0A7X7PH97-F1
#
_entry.id   AF-A0A7X7PH97-F1
#
_cell.length_a   1.000
_cell.length_b   1.000
_cell.length_c   1.000
_cell.angle_alpha   90.00
_cell.angle_beta   90.00
_cell.angle_gamma   90.00
#
_symmetry.space_group_name_H-M   'P 1'
#
loop_
_entity.id
_entity.type
_entity.pdbx_description
1 polymer ?
#
loop_
_entity_poly.entity_id
_entity_poly.type
_entity_poly.pdbx_seq_one_letter_code
_entity_poly.pdbx_strand_id
1 'polypeptide(L)'
;MMAASGAGRLRFAGALLLAATFAVGGLGGYSLAQLAGRGDAAQADQPECEDRERNRARYYESLGVSPEQKARIDEILEARKQQMDLFWAEHGPRMEQIVDSARAEIRNVLTPEQRAEADRRRAERRAKREREEEACKKLQENT
;
A
#
# COMPACT_ATOMS: atom_id res chain seq x y z
N MET A 1 -56.45 -24.45 -21.06
CA MET A 1 -55.13 -24.73 -20.45
C MET A 1 -54.16 -23.64 -20.92
N MET A 2 -53.73 -22.76 -20.02
CA MET A 2 -52.76 -21.70 -20.31
C MET A 2 -51.51 -21.86 -19.44
N ALA A 3 -50.39 -21.42 -20.02
CA ALA A 3 -49.13 -20.97 -19.43
C ALA A 3 -48.02 -22.01 -19.19
N ALA A 4 -47.03 -22.02 -20.09
CA ALA A 4 -45.63 -22.30 -19.77
C ALA A 4 -44.67 -21.71 -20.84
N SER A 5 -44.78 -20.43 -21.18
CA SER A 5 -43.86 -19.76 -22.14
C SER A 5 -43.22 -18.47 -21.63
N GLY A 6 -43.44 -18.10 -20.35
CA GLY A 6 -43.04 -16.80 -19.80
C GLY A 6 -41.70 -16.77 -19.06
N ALA A 7 -41.36 -17.84 -18.33
CA ALA A 7 -40.23 -17.81 -17.39
C ALA A 7 -38.84 -17.80 -18.05
N GLY A 8 -38.68 -18.42 -19.22
CA GLY A 8 -37.41 -18.44 -19.95
C GLY A 8 -37.07 -17.08 -20.58
N ARG A 9 -38.07 -16.40 -21.16
CA ARG A 9 -37.90 -15.08 -21.78
C ARG A 9 -37.62 -13.99 -20.75
N LEU A 10 -38.25 -14.04 -19.57
CA LEU A 10 -37.95 -13.11 -18.48
C LEU A 10 -36.54 -13.32 -17.89
N ARG A 11 -36.06 -14.57 -17.80
CA ARG A 11 -34.70 -14.86 -17.34
C ARG A 11 -33.64 -14.39 -18.32
N PHE A 12 -33.86 -14.59 -19.62
CA PHE A 12 -32.98 -14.06 -20.67
C PHE A 12 -32.99 -12.54 -20.74
N ALA A 13 -34.17 -11.91 -20.61
CA ALA A 13 -34.28 -10.46 -20.54
C ALA A 13 -33.54 -9.89 -19.32
N GLY A 14 -33.65 -10.55 -18.15
CA GLY A 14 -32.92 -10.17 -16.94
C GLY A 14 -31.40 -10.33 -17.08
N ALA A 15 -30.93 -11.42 -17.69
CA ALA A 15 -29.51 -11.64 -17.95
C ALA A 15 -28.91 -10.62 -18.93
N LEU A 16 -29.67 -10.24 -19.97
CA LEU A 16 -29.26 -9.21 -20.93
C LEU A 16 -29.20 -7.82 -20.30
N LEU A 17 -30.14 -7.50 -19.40
CA LEU A 17 -30.17 -6.22 -18.69
C LEU A 17 -29.01 -6.11 -17.69
N LEU A 18 -28.67 -7.21 -17.00
CA LEU A 18 -27.46 -7.32 -16.17
C LEU A 18 -26.18 -7.20 -17.00
N ALA A 19 -26.08 -7.87 -18.14
CA ALA A 19 -24.92 -7.76 -19.02
C ALA A 19 -24.75 -6.33 -19.58
N ALA A 20 -25.85 -5.67 -19.95
CA ALA A 20 -25.82 -4.29 -20.42
C ALA A 20 -25.38 -3.30 -19.33
N THR A 21 -25.89 -3.44 -18.10
CA THR A 21 -25.46 -2.61 -16.96
C THR A 21 -24.00 -2.85 -16.59
N PHE A 22 -23.52 -4.09 -16.66
CA PHE A 22 -22.11 -4.41 -16.43
C PHE A 22 -21.20 -3.93 -17.56
N ALA A 23 -21.66 -3.92 -18.81
CA ALA A 23 -20.91 -3.38 -19.95
C ALA A 23 -20.78 -1.86 -19.86
N VAL A 24 -21.85 -1.16 -19.47
CA VAL A 24 -21.83 0.30 -19.27
C VAL A 24 -20.96 0.69 -18.07
N GLY A 25 -21.01 -0.07 -16.97
CA GLY A 25 -20.13 0.15 -15.81
C GLY A 25 -18.67 -0.26 -16.03
N GLY A 26 -18.43 -1.37 -16.75
CA GLY A 26 -17.10 -1.92 -17.01
C GLY A 26 -16.29 -1.12 -18.03
N LEU A 27 -16.94 -0.49 -19.00
CA LEU A 27 -16.28 0.37 -19.99
C LEU A 27 -15.95 1.78 -19.44
N GLY A 28 -16.63 2.24 -18.39
CA GLY A 28 -16.32 3.51 -17.71
C GLY A 28 -15.15 3.44 -16.74
N GLY A 29 -14.87 2.26 -16.17
CA GLY A 29 -13.81 2.09 -15.15
C GLY A 29 -12.38 1.98 -15.70
N TYR A 30 -12.21 1.58 -16.97
CA TYR A 30 -10.88 1.25 -17.50
C TYR A 30 -10.15 2.44 -18.16
N SER A 31 -10.86 3.47 -18.64
CA SER A 31 -10.26 4.60 -19.35
C SER A 31 -9.86 5.77 -18.44
N LEU A 32 -10.48 5.93 -17.26
CA LEU A 32 -10.08 6.97 -16.29
C LEU A 32 -8.81 6.60 -15.51
N ALA A 33 -8.52 5.32 -15.31
CA ALA A 33 -7.29 4.88 -14.64
C ALA A 33 -6.03 5.09 -15.49
N GLN A 34 -6.14 5.00 -16.83
CA GLN A 34 -5.00 5.13 -17.75
C GLN A 34 -4.66 6.57 -18.17
N LEU A 35 -5.58 7.52 -17.99
CA LEU A 35 -5.35 8.95 -18.25
C LEU A 35 -4.99 9.72 -16.97
N ALA A 36 -5.42 9.27 -15.79
CA ALA A 36 -4.93 9.80 -14.52
C ALA A 36 -3.55 9.23 -14.10
N GLY A 37 -3.16 8.06 -14.62
CA GLY A 37 -1.90 7.38 -14.25
C GLY A 37 -0.68 7.68 -15.14
N ARG A 38 -0.79 8.60 -16.11
CA ARG A 38 0.30 8.91 -17.08
C ARG A 38 1.08 10.21 -16.77
N GLY A 39 0.90 10.77 -15.58
CA GLY A 39 1.66 11.94 -15.11
C GLY A 39 2.86 11.63 -14.21
N ASP A 40 2.78 10.58 -13.38
CA ASP A 40 3.73 10.40 -12.27
C ASP A 40 4.53 9.08 -12.29
N ALA A 41 4.32 8.21 -13.30
CA ALA A 41 5.01 6.92 -13.37
C ALA A 41 6.48 6.99 -13.83
N ALA A 42 6.96 8.17 -14.25
CA ALA A 42 8.34 8.36 -14.70
C ALA A 42 9.30 8.81 -13.58
N GLN A 43 8.82 8.90 -12.33
CA GLN A 43 9.59 9.47 -11.21
C GLN A 43 9.62 8.58 -9.95
N ALA A 44 9.49 7.26 -10.11
CA ALA A 44 9.42 6.30 -8.99
C ALA A 44 10.62 5.34 -8.92
N ASP A 45 11.83 5.80 -9.28
CA ASP A 45 13.03 4.93 -9.31
C ASP A 45 14.25 5.50 -8.59
N GLN A 46 14.10 6.58 -7.82
CA GLN A 46 15.11 6.95 -6.84
C GLN A 46 14.75 6.32 -5.50
N PRO A 47 15.70 5.67 -4.79
CA PRO A 47 15.49 5.32 -3.40
C PRO A 47 15.25 6.64 -2.66
N GLU A 48 13.99 6.91 -2.30
CA GLU A 48 13.64 8.04 -1.43
C GLU A 48 14.15 7.69 -0.03
N CYS A 49 15.45 7.87 0.17
CA CYS A 49 16.02 7.97 1.50
C CYS A 49 15.49 9.27 2.07
N GLU A 50 14.33 9.18 2.70
CA GLU A 50 13.67 10.32 3.29
C GLU A 50 14.62 10.89 4.36
N ASP A 51 15.30 11.98 4.01
CA ASP A 51 16.16 12.73 4.91
C ASP A 51 15.23 13.41 5.93
N ARG A 52 14.85 12.63 6.94
CA ARG A 52 13.91 13.03 8.00
C ARG A 52 14.37 14.32 8.67
N GLU A 53 15.67 14.52 8.81
CA GLU A 53 16.23 15.73 9.40
C GLU A 53 16.04 16.94 8.49
N ARG A 54 16.33 16.81 7.19
CA ARG A 54 16.09 17.88 6.21
C ARG A 54 14.61 18.18 6.02
N ASN A 55 13.75 17.16 6.01
CA ASN A 55 12.30 17.35 5.93
C ASN A 55 11.77 18.06 7.19
N ARG A 56 12.23 17.65 8.38
CA ARG A 56 11.91 18.31 9.64
C ARG A 56 12.43 19.75 9.69
N ALA A 57 13.64 20.02 9.20
CA ALA A 57 14.20 21.36 9.13
C ALA A 57 13.37 22.28 8.21
N ARG A 58 13.00 21.81 7.01
CA ARG A 58 12.12 22.53 6.09
C ARG A 58 10.74 22.79 6.70
N TYR A 59 10.21 21.82 7.43
CA TYR A 59 8.94 21.98 8.13
C TYR A 59 9.00 23.05 9.23
N TYR A 60 10.05 23.06 10.05
CA TYR A 60 10.26 24.10 11.07
C TYR A 60 10.45 25.49 10.46
N GLU A 61 11.19 25.59 9.36
CA GLU A 61 11.36 26.84 8.61
C GLU A 61 10.02 27.35 8.07
N SER A 62 9.20 26.47 7.47
CA SER A 62 7.89 26.83 6.94
C SER A 62 6.91 27.36 7.98
N LEU A 63 7.11 26.99 9.24
CA LEU A 63 6.29 27.41 10.38
C LEU A 63 6.89 28.58 11.17
N GLY A 64 8.10 29.04 10.81
CA GLY A 64 8.79 30.11 11.53
C GLY A 64 9.12 29.76 12.98
N VAL A 65 9.43 28.49 13.26
CA VAL A 65 9.71 27.98 14.62
C VAL A 65 11.00 28.60 15.16
N SER A 66 10.97 29.17 16.37
CA SER A 66 12.16 29.72 17.02
C SER A 66 13.16 28.61 17.42
N PRO A 67 14.45 28.92 17.63
CA PRO A 67 15.43 27.93 18.09
C PRO A 67 15.02 27.23 19.40
N GLU A 68 14.43 27.97 20.33
CA GLU A 68 13.96 27.44 21.62
C GLU A 68 12.73 26.54 21.46
N GLN A 69 11.84 26.85 20.51
CA GLN A 69 10.71 26.00 20.18
C GLN A 69 11.17 24.71 19.48
N LYS A 70 12.13 24.82 18.55
CA LYS A 70 12.72 23.68 17.85
C LYS A 70 13.30 22.69 18.85
N ALA A 71 14.13 23.15 19.79
CA ALA A 71 14.73 22.29 20.81
C ALA A 71 13.66 21.54 21.64
N ARG A 72 12.58 22.22 22.03
CA ARG A 72 11.47 21.60 22.76
C ARG A 72 10.70 20.58 21.92
N ILE A 73 10.46 20.88 20.65
CA ILE A 73 9.76 19.94 19.75
C ILE A 73 10.64 18.70 19.52
N ASP A 74 11.94 18.87 19.28
CA ASP A 74 12.88 17.77 19.10
C ASP A 74 12.92 16.86 20.33
N GLU A 75 12.94 17.42 21.54
CA GLU A 75 12.85 16.66 22.80
C GLU A 75 11.55 15.86 22.91
N ILE A 76 10.41 16.48 22.59
CA ILE A 76 9.10 15.80 22.60
C ILE A 76 9.11 14.63 21.61
N LEU A 77 9.56 14.87 20.37
CA LEU A 77 9.57 13.85 19.33
C LEU A 77 10.49 12.68 19.67
N GLU A 78 11.66 12.94 20.27
CA GLU A 78 12.58 11.90 20.71
C GLU A 78 11.96 11.05 21.83
N ALA A 79 11.33 11.68 22.82
CA ALA A 79 10.62 10.94 23.86
C ALA A 79 9.49 10.07 23.29
N ARG A 80 8.75 10.55 22.29
CA ARG A 80 7.70 9.75 21.61
C ARG A 80 8.27 8.63 20.77
N LYS A 81 9.41 8.86 20.11
CA LYS A 81 10.13 7.82 19.37
C LYS A 81 10.50 6.66 20.30
N GLN A 82 11.09 6.96 21.45
CA GLN A 82 11.47 5.93 22.43
C GLN A 82 10.25 5.15 22.96
N GLN A 83 9.14 5.84 23.26
CA GLN A 83 7.89 5.18 23.65
C GLN A 83 7.37 4.24 22.57
N MET A 84 7.43 4.67 21.30
CA MET A 84 7.01 3.86 20.15
C MET A 84 7.93 2.66 19.95
N ASP A 85 9.25 2.85 20.05
CA ASP A 85 10.25 1.79 19.91
C ASP A 85 10.05 0.71 20.99
N LEU A 86 9.76 1.10 22.23
CA LEU A 86 9.41 0.17 23.32
C LEU A 86 8.10 -0.57 23.05
N PHE A 87 7.06 0.13 22.61
CA PHE A 87 5.78 -0.48 22.26
C PHE A 87 5.95 -1.56 21.17
N TRP A 88 6.73 -1.26 20.12
CA TRP A 88 7.00 -2.24 19.06
C TRP A 88 7.91 -3.37 19.51
N ALA A 89 8.89 -3.12 20.39
CA ALA A 89 9.71 -4.19 20.96
C ALA A 89 8.86 -5.20 21.74
N GLU A 90 7.86 -4.73 22.48
CA GLU A 90 6.97 -5.58 23.28
C GLU A 90 5.88 -6.26 22.44
N HIS A 91 5.18 -5.50 21.57
CA HIS A 91 3.99 -5.98 20.87
C HIS A 91 4.23 -6.38 19.42
N GLY A 92 5.34 -5.93 18.81
CA GLY A 92 5.72 -6.25 17.44
C GLY A 92 5.72 -7.76 17.15
N PRO A 93 6.39 -8.60 17.96
CA PRO A 93 6.41 -10.05 17.73
C PRO A 93 5.01 -10.68 17.72
N ARG A 94 4.10 -10.20 18.58
CA ARG A 94 2.70 -10.68 18.60
C ARG A 94 1.96 -10.27 17.33
N MET A 95 2.17 -9.04 16.87
CA MET A 95 1.57 -8.56 15.63
C MET A 95 2.07 -9.36 14.42
N GLU A 96 3.38 -9.63 14.36
CA GLU A 96 3.99 -10.46 13.32
C GLU A 96 3.38 -11.86 13.29
N GLN A 97 3.22 -12.49 14.46
CA GLN A 97 2.57 -13.80 14.57
C GLN A 97 1.14 -13.81 14.02
N ILE A 98 0.33 -12.81 14.36
CA ILE A 98 -1.05 -12.68 13.85
C ILE A 98 -1.07 -12.56 12.32
N VAL A 99 -0.17 -11.73 11.79
CA VAL A 99 -0.09 -11.51 10.35
C VAL A 99 0.41 -12.78 9.64
N ASP A 100 1.37 -13.49 10.22
CA ASP A 100 1.91 -14.73 9.65
C ASP A 100 0.92 -15.89 9.71
N SER A 101 0.14 -16.02 10.80
CA SER A 101 -0.93 -17.01 10.88
C SER A 101 -2.01 -16.74 9.83
N ALA A 102 -2.46 -15.48 9.71
CA ALA A 102 -3.44 -15.09 8.70
C ALA A 102 -2.92 -15.36 7.28
N ARG A 103 -1.63 -15.11 7.01
CA ARG A 103 -1.01 -15.44 5.72
C ARG A 103 -1.03 -16.94 5.44
N ALA A 104 -0.76 -17.78 6.44
CA ALA A 104 -0.81 -19.23 6.31
C ALA A 104 -2.23 -19.71 6.01
N GLU A 105 -3.23 -19.18 6.71
CA GLU A 105 -4.64 -19.47 6.47
C GLU A 105 -5.07 -19.05 5.06
N ILE A 106 -4.73 -17.83 4.63
CA ILE A 106 -5.00 -17.35 3.28
C ILE A 106 -4.33 -18.26 2.24
N ARG A 107 -3.10 -18.72 2.50
CA ARG A 107 -2.38 -19.62 1.57
C ARG A 107 -3.16 -20.91 1.31
N ASN A 108 -3.90 -21.42 2.28
CA ASN A 108 -4.66 -22.66 2.15
C ASN A 108 -5.88 -22.55 1.24
N VAL A 109 -6.43 -21.35 1.04
CA VAL A 109 -7.59 -21.13 0.16
C VAL A 109 -7.21 -20.72 -1.26
N LEU A 110 -5.93 -20.43 -1.51
CA LEU A 110 -5.42 -20.06 -2.84
C LEU A 110 -5.17 -21.28 -3.72
N THR A 111 -5.32 -21.13 -5.03
CA THR A 111 -4.86 -22.14 -6.00
C THR A 111 -3.32 -22.22 -6.04
N PRO A 112 -2.73 -23.31 -6.55
CA PRO A 112 -1.27 -23.41 -6.69
C PRO A 112 -0.64 -22.21 -7.44
N GLU A 113 -1.28 -21.75 -8.51
CA GLU A 113 -0.81 -20.64 -9.34
C GLU A 113 -0.87 -19.32 -8.56
N GLN A 114 -1.97 -19.10 -7.82
CA GLN A 114 -2.12 -17.92 -6.97
C GLN A 114 -1.11 -17.90 -5.82
N ARG A 115 -0.76 -19.06 -5.25
CA ARG A 115 0.30 -19.15 -4.23
C ARG A 115 1.66 -18.75 -4.81
N ALA A 116 1.99 -19.25 -6.00
CA ALA A 116 3.25 -18.91 -6.67
C ALA A 116 3.35 -17.40 -6.97
N GLU A 117 2.26 -16.80 -7.47
CA GLU A 117 2.19 -15.35 -7.71
C GLU A 117 2.35 -14.55 -6.40
N ALA A 118 1.65 -14.97 -5.33
CA ALA A 118 1.73 -14.30 -4.03
C ALA A 118 3.15 -14.38 -3.43
N ASP A 119 3.84 -15.51 -3.59
CA ASP A 119 5.21 -15.70 -3.12
C ASP A 119 6.19 -14.86 -3.93
N ARG A 120 6.03 -14.80 -5.26
CA ARG A 120 6.85 -13.93 -6.13
C ARG A 120 6.75 -12.48 -5.71
N ARG A 121 5.52 -11.95 -5.56
CA ARG A 121 5.30 -10.56 -5.12
C ARG A 121 5.88 -10.26 -3.74
N ARG A 122 5.87 -11.24 -2.82
CA ARG A 122 6.49 -11.09 -1.50
C ARG A 122 8.02 -11.02 -1.60
N ALA A 123 8.62 -11.90 -2.40
CA ALA A 123 10.05 -11.90 -2.64
C ALA A 123 10.51 -10.60 -3.30
N GLU A 124 9.80 -10.13 -4.32
CA GLU A 124 10.06 -8.85 -4.99
C GLU A 124 10.03 -7.68 -4.01
N ARG A 125 9.02 -7.61 -3.13
CA ARG A 125 8.93 -6.56 -2.10
C ARG A 125 10.05 -6.62 -1.08
N ARG A 126 10.50 -7.82 -0.68
CA ARG A 126 11.65 -7.97 0.24
C ARG A 126 12.93 -7.50 -0.42
N ALA A 127 13.22 -7.99 -1.62
CA ALA A 127 14.39 -7.57 -2.39
C ALA A 127 14.39 -6.06 -2.67
N LYS A 128 13.22 -5.46 -2.93
CA LYS A 128 13.10 -4.00 -3.08
C LYS A 128 13.52 -3.28 -1.80
N ARG A 129 13.00 -3.69 -0.64
CA ARG A 129 13.34 -3.08 0.66
C ARG A 129 14.82 -3.22 1.00
N GLU A 130 15.41 -4.39 0.80
CA GLU A 130 16.84 -4.63 1.03
C GLU A 130 17.70 -3.72 0.15
N ARG A 131 17.36 -3.59 -1.13
CA ARG A 131 18.05 -2.66 -2.05
C ARG A 131 17.91 -1.20 -1.64
N GLU A 132 16.71 -0.78 -1.21
CA GLU A 132 16.46 0.57 -0.72
C GLU A 132 17.28 0.86 0.55
N GLU A 133 17.31 -0.07 1.50
CA GLU A 133 18.08 0.04 2.74
C GLU A 133 19.59 0.11 2.47
N GLU A 134 20.12 -0.76 1.60
CA GLU A 134 21.52 -0.73 1.18
C GLU A 134 21.87 0.58 0.45
N ALA A 135 20.99 1.07 -0.41
CA ALA A 135 21.18 2.34 -1.11
C ALA A 135 21.22 3.51 -0.13
N CYS A 136 20.31 3.54 0.85
CA CYS A 136 20.30 4.59 1.88
C CYS A 136 21.55 4.54 2.77
N LYS A 137 22.00 3.35 3.16
CA LYS A 137 23.24 3.20 3.92
C LYS A 137 24.44 3.76 3.17
N LYS A 138 24.57 3.45 1.87
CA LYS A 138 25.67 3.97 1.01
C LYS A 138 25.62 5.50 0.84
N LEU A 139 24.44 6.10 0.80
CA LEU A 139 24.29 7.55 0.72
C LEU A 139 24.73 8.23 2.04
N GLN A 140 24.39 7.63 3.18
CA GLN A 140 24.81 8.14 4.49
C GLN A 140 26.31 8.01 4.73
N GLU A 141 26.97 6.97 4.22
CA GLU A 141 28.44 6.80 4.36
C GLU A 141 29.26 7.78 3.49
N ASN A 142 28.66 8.35 2.44
CA ASN A 142 29.32 9.28 1.51
C ASN A 142 29.04 10.77 1.80
N THR A 143 28.24 11.07 2.83
CA THR A 143 27.88 12.44 3.27
C THR A 143 28.61 12.78 4.57
#